data_AF-W1YCB4-F1
#
_entry.id   AF-W1YCB4-F1
#
_cell.length_a   1.000
_cell.length_b   1.000
_cell.length_c   1.000
_cell.angle_alpha   90.00
_cell.angle_beta   90.00
_cell.angle_gamma   90.00
#
_symmetry.space_group_name_H-M   'P 1'
#
loop_
_entity.id
_entity.type
_entity.pdbx_description
1 polymer ?
#
loop_
_entity_poly.entity_id
_entity_poly.type
_entity_poly.pdbx_seq_one_letter_code
_entity_poly.pdbx_strand_id
1 'polypeptide(L)' 'DTRIRSALPTINYLIENGAKVILASHFGRPKGERKPEMSLAPCAKHLSDLINKPVAFVDDCIGPKVEEAVKALQSG' A
#
# COMPACT_ATOMS: atom_id res chain seq x y z
N ASP A 1 -3.04 7.65 13.39
CA ASP A 1 -2.93 7.44 11.93
C ASP A 1 -2.39 8.68 11.18
N THR A 2 -1.79 9.67 11.87
CA THR A 2 -1.31 10.94 11.28
C THR A 2 -0.43 10.76 10.04
N ARG A 3 0.48 9.77 10.04
CA ARG A 3 1.37 9.47 8.90
C ARG A 3 0.63 8.99 7.64
N ILE A 4 -0.48 8.27 7.81
CA ILE A 4 -1.30 7.83 6.68
C ILE A 4 -2.06 9.04 6.13
N ARG A 5 -2.66 9.84 7.02
CA ARG A 5 -3.38 11.07 6.65
C ARG A 5 -2.51 12.08 5.90
N SER A 6 -1.25 12.25 6.30
CA SER A 6 -0.32 13.16 5.62
C SER A 6 0.02 12.74 4.19
N ALA A 7 -0.12 11.45 3.84
CA ALA A 7 0.13 10.95 2.50
C ALA A 7 -1.10 11.04 1.57
N LEU A 8 -2.30 11.24 2.11
CA LEU A 8 -3.55 11.29 1.34
C LEU A 8 -3.55 12.31 0.21
N PRO A 9 -3.02 13.54 0.36
CA PRO A 9 -3.00 14.50 -0.74
C PRO A 9 -2.29 13.98 -1.99
N THR A 10 -1.12 13.33 -1.82
CA THR A 10 -0.36 12.75 -2.94
C THR A 10 -1.07 11.52 -3.51
N ILE A 11 -1.58 10.65 -2.65
CA ILE A 11 -2.29 9.43 -3.08
C ILE A 11 -3.52 9.80 -3.91
N ASN A 12 -4.36 10.70 -3.40
CA ASN A 12 -5.59 11.13 -4.08
C ASN A 12 -5.27 11.83 -5.41
N TYR A 13 -4.26 12.71 -5.45
CA TYR A 13 -3.83 13.35 -6.68
C TYR A 13 -3.46 12.32 -7.76
N LEU A 14 -2.67 11.30 -7.41
CA LEU A 14 -2.27 10.26 -8.36
C LEU A 14 -3.46 9.44 -8.85
N ILE A 15 -4.36 9.08 -7.94
CA ILE A 15 -5.60 8.35 -8.25
C ILE A 15 -6.49 9.15 -9.20
N GLU A 16 -6.71 10.44 -8.91
CA GLU A 16 -7.53 11.35 -9.72
C GLU A 16 -6.95 11.56 -11.13
N ASN A 17 -5.63 11.46 -11.27
CA ASN A 17 -4.94 11.55 -12.56
C ASN A 17 -4.75 10.19 -13.25
N GLY A 18 -5.44 9.13 -12.80
CA GLY A 18 -5.44 7.82 -13.45
C GLY A 18 -4.13 7.04 -13.34
N ALA A 19 -3.27 7.39 -12.38
CA ALA A 19 -2.03 6.66 -12.15
C ALA A 19 -2.32 5.26 -11.57
N LYS A 20 -1.43 4.32 -11.85
CA LYS A 20 -1.35 3.05 -11.11
C LYS A 20 -0.49 3.28 -9.86
N VAL A 21 -1.12 3.33 -8.69
CA VAL A 21 -0.43 3.71 -7.44
C VAL A 21 0.07 2.47 -6.71
N ILE A 22 1.38 2.35 -6.56
CA ILE A 22 2.05 1.29 -5.78
C ILE A 22 2.74 1.97 -4.60
N LEU A 23 2.36 1.58 -3.37
CA LEU A 23 2.91 2.16 -2.15
C LEU A 23 3.85 1.18 -1.47
N ALA A 24 5.05 1.65 -1.12
CA ALA A 24 6.00 0.93 -0.29
C ALA A 24 6.26 1.74 0.99
N SER A 25 6.36 1.05 2.13
CA SER A 25 6.65 1.67 3.41
C SER A 25 7.39 0.67 4.31
N HIS A 26 7.75 1.11 5.50
CA HIS A 26 8.31 0.27 6.55
C HIS A 26 7.49 0.43 7.84
N PHE A 27 7.50 -0.59 8.68
CA PHE A 27 6.90 -0.54 10.00
C PHE A 27 7.84 -1.20 11.01
N GLY A 28 8.16 -0.48 12.08
CA GLY A 28 9.15 -0.93 13.05
C GLY A 28 10.55 -1.12 12.45
N ARG A 29 11.29 -2.09 12.99
CA ARG A 29 12.66 -2.45 12.58
C ARG A 29 12.82 -3.97 12.57
N PRO A 30 12.39 -4.65 11.48
CA PRO A 30 12.38 -6.11 11.40
C PRO A 30 13.77 -6.77 11.31
N LYS A 31 14.83 -5.99 11.02
CA LYS A 31 16.22 -6.46 10.91
C LYS A 31 16.43 -7.62 9.92
N GLY A 32 15.69 -7.62 8.81
CA GLY A 32 15.80 -8.64 7.76
C GLY A 32 14.95 -9.89 7.98
N GLU A 33 14.20 -9.96 9.08
CA GLU A 33 13.31 -11.08 9.39
C GLU A 33 11.84 -10.71 9.12
N ARG A 34 11.03 -11.70 8.75
CA ARG A 34 9.58 -11.52 8.62
C ARG A 34 8.92 -11.59 10.00
N LYS A 35 8.35 -10.47 10.45
CA LYS A 35 7.66 -10.35 11.74
C LYS A 35 6.19 -9.99 11.53
N PRO A 36 5.22 -10.89 11.76
CA PRO A 36 3.80 -10.64 11.52
C PRO A 36 3.27 -9.38 12.22
N GLU A 37 3.75 -9.11 13.43
CA GLU A 37 3.42 -7.92 14.22
C GLU A 37 3.95 -6.62 13.63
N MET A 38 4.92 -6.69 12.71
CA MET A 38 5.46 -5.57 11.95
C MET A 38 4.90 -5.48 10.52
N SER A 39 3.82 -6.22 10.21
CA SER A 39 3.17 -6.17 8.89
C SER A 39 2.47 -4.83 8.64
N LEU A 40 2.44 -4.42 7.37
CA LEU A 40 1.68 -3.27 6.89
C LEU A 40 0.21 -3.59 6.55
N ALA A 41 -0.22 -4.85 6.66
CA ALA A 41 -1.60 -5.25 6.35
C ALA A 41 -2.66 -4.42 7.12
N PRO A 42 -2.51 -4.08 8.41
CA PRO A 42 -3.44 -3.20 9.11
C PRO A 42 -3.46 -1.77 8.54
N CYS A 43 -2.30 -1.28 8.08
CA CYS A 43 -2.20 0.04 7.46
C CYS A 43 -2.88 0.08 6.09
N ALA A 44 -2.79 -1.00 5.29
CA ALA A 44 -3.46 -1.10 4.00
C ALA A 44 -5.00 -1.07 4.18
N LYS A 45 -5.52 -1.81 5.16
CA LYS A 45 -6.94 -1.77 5.52
C LYS A 45 -7.39 -0.37 5.93
N HIS A 46 -6.66 0.27 6.86
CA HIS A 46 -6.98 1.64 7.30
C HIS A 46 -6.90 2.67 6.18
N LEU A 47 -5.93 2.54 5.26
CA LEU A 47 -5.85 3.41 4.09
C LEU A 47 -7.08 3.23 3.19
N SER A 48 -7.52 1.98 2.97
CA SER A 48 -8.73 1.67 2.19
C SER A 48 -9.96 2.40 2.74
N ASP A 49 -10.14 2.38 4.06
CA ASP A 49 -11.22 3.08 4.75
C ASP A 49 -11.13 4.61 4.57
N LEU A 50 -9.92 5.17 4.57
CA LEU A 50 -9.72 6.62 4.42
C LEU A 50 -9.97 7.15 3.00
N ILE A 51 -9.62 6.37 1.97
CA ILE A 51 -9.78 6.79 0.57
C ILE A 51 -11.08 6.29 -0.08
N ASN A 52 -11.88 5.50 0.65
CA ASN A 52 -13.10 4.86 0.16
C ASN A 52 -12.89 4.07 -1.15
N LYS A 53 -11.74 3.41 -1.28
CA LYS A 53 -11.39 2.54 -2.42
C LYS A 53 -10.69 1.28 -1.94
N PRO A 54 -10.86 0.13 -2.60
CA PRO A 54 -10.13 -1.08 -2.28
C PRO A 54 -8.62 -0.87 -2.38
N VAL A 55 -7.88 -1.24 -1.32
CA VAL A 55 -6.40 -1.25 -1.33
C VAL A 55 -5.94 -2.69 -1.23
N ALA A 56 -5.32 -3.20 -2.31
CA ALA A 56 -4.71 -4.52 -2.30
C ALA A 56 -3.43 -4.52 -1.45
N PHE A 57 -3.25 -5.55 -0.63
CA PHE A 57 -2.01 -5.80 0.11
C PHE A 57 -1.33 -7.04 -0.46
N VAL A 58 -0.08 -6.89 -0.90
CA VAL A 58 0.77 -8.01 -1.31
C VAL A 58 1.73 -8.32 -0.17
N ASP A 59 1.76 -9.58 0.23
CA ASP A 59 2.57 -10.08 1.35
C ASP A 59 4.03 -10.32 0.93
N ASP A 60 4.57 -9.42 0.10
CA ASP A 60 5.97 -9.27 -0.30
C ASP A 60 6.14 -7.92 -1.03
N CYS A 61 7.37 -7.42 -1.16
CA CYS A 61 7.69 -6.22 -1.94
C CYS A 61 8.35 -6.52 -3.30
N ILE A 62 8.74 -7.78 -3.54
CA ILE A 62 9.32 -8.24 -4.81
C ILE A 62 8.79 -9.62 -5.21
N GLY A 63 9.11 -10.04 -6.43
CA GLY A 63 8.84 -11.39 -6.93
C GLY A 63 7.50 -11.56 -7.64
N PRO A 64 7.19 -12.80 -8.08
CA PRO A 64 6.10 -13.06 -9.03
C PRO A 64 4.73 -12.56 -8.57
N LYS A 65 4.41 -12.70 -7.27
CA LYS A 65 3.14 -12.24 -6.70
C LYS A 65 2.95 -10.72 -6.84
N VAL A 66 4.03 -9.95 -6.70
CA VAL A 66 3.99 -8.49 -6.87
C VAL A 66 3.80 -8.14 -8.34
N GLU A 67 4.52 -8.81 -9.25
CA GLU A 67 4.37 -8.60 -10.69
C GLU A 67 2.95 -8.90 -11.17
N GLU A 68 2.35 -9.99 -10.70
CA GLU A 68 0.97 -10.36 -11.00
C GLU A 68 -0.03 -9.32 -10.50
N ALA A 69 0.14 -8.85 -9.25
CA ALA A 69 -0.72 -7.81 -8.67
C ALA A 69 -0.62 -6.48 -9.44
N VAL A 70 0.58 -6.08 -9.84
CA VAL A 70 0.81 -4.86 -10.62
C VAL A 70 0.22 -4.97 -12.03
N LYS A 71 0.31 -6.14 -12.68
CA LYS A 71 -0.31 -6.38 -13.98
C LYS A 71 -1.84 -6.31 -13.91
N ALA A 72 -2.44 -6.79 -12.81
CA ALA A 72 -3.88 -6.75 -12.59
C ALA A 72 -4.41 -5.35 -12.22
N LEU A 73 -3.53 -4.42 -11.83
CA LEU A 73 -3.93 -3.09 -11.37
C LEU A 73 -4.54 -2.27 -12.51
N GLN A 74 -5.72 -1.70 -12.25
CA GLN A 74 -6.37 -0.73 -13.14
C GLN A 74 -5.86 0.69 -12.84
N SER A 75 -6.10 1.62 -13.75
CA SER A 75 -5.78 3.03 -13.53
C SER A 75 -6.76 3.65 -12.53
N GLY A 76 -6.25 4.48 -11.60
CA GLY A 76 -7.04 5.15 -10.56
C GLY A 76 -7.43 4.23 -9.40
#